data_AF-A0A935RWJ3-F1
#
_entry.id   AF-A0A935RWJ3-F1
#
_cell.length_a   1.000
_cell.length_b   1.000
_cell.length_c   1.000
_cell.angle_alpha   90.00
_cell.angle_beta   90.00
_cell.angle_gamma   90.00
#
_symmetry.space_group_name_H-M   'P 1'
#
loop_
_entity.id
_entity.type
_entity.pdbx_description
1 polymer ?
#
loop_
_entity_poly.entity_id
_entity_poly.type
_entity_poly.pdbx_seq_one_letter_code
_entity_poly.pdbx_strand_id
1 'polypeptide(L)'
;MGKVTIKKDKNRILLTELLPYEVPMLFSNEGFYAIVSSGKINNFFERIFELSKAKASQDNKKYGIPYNFEIKKNIKGDTRALSVIHPMNQLNFIELYEKYDSLMIHLCSKSPFSLRKISKIAKYFYSPKFVFEEDSLKNSELEVEPEILDEETRYLKSYFIYKPIDLIYKFYDRHDYQRLEQRFNYLMEFDIHRCFYNIYTHSLTWAVKDKESAKRNAGEKSFENVLINLCNWQTIMKQMELL
;
A
#
# COMPACT_ATOMS: atom_id res chain seq x y z
N MET A 1 1.54 24.49 12.36
CA MET A 1 1.65 23.52 11.24
C MET A 1 0.54 23.80 10.23
N GLY A 2 0.87 24.09 8.97
CA GLY A 2 -0.13 24.31 7.92
C GLY A 2 -0.59 23.00 7.31
N LYS A 3 -1.91 22.76 7.25
CA LYS A 3 -2.50 21.60 6.55
C LYS A 3 -2.42 21.85 5.05
N VAL A 4 -1.84 20.92 4.30
CA VAL A 4 -1.83 20.99 2.82
C VAL A 4 -2.85 19.98 2.28
N THR A 5 -3.78 20.46 1.46
CA THR A 5 -4.74 19.60 0.74
C THR A 5 -4.02 18.73 -0.28
N ILE A 6 -4.23 17.42 -0.20
CA ILE A 6 -3.82 16.51 -1.27
C ILE A 6 -4.76 16.74 -2.44
N LYS A 7 -4.22 17.15 -3.61
CA LYS A 7 -4.99 17.11 -4.86
C LYS A 7 -5.48 15.67 -5.08
N LYS A 8 -6.71 15.50 -5.59
CA LYS A 8 -7.26 14.19 -5.95
C LYS A 8 -6.45 13.58 -7.10
N ASP A 9 -5.32 13.00 -6.75
CA ASP A 9 -4.42 12.36 -7.68
C ASP A 9 -4.37 10.86 -7.36
N LYS A 10 -4.78 10.07 -8.33
CA LYS A 10 -4.87 8.61 -8.22
C LYS A 10 -3.50 7.98 -8.42
N ASN A 11 -2.60 8.64 -9.16
CA ASN A 11 -1.25 8.13 -9.44
C ASN A 11 -0.38 8.09 -8.18
N ARG A 12 -0.77 8.78 -7.10
CA ARG A 12 -0.04 8.79 -5.82
C ARG A 12 0.14 7.40 -5.21
N ILE A 13 -0.68 6.42 -5.61
CA ILE A 13 -0.54 5.02 -5.20
C ILE A 13 0.85 4.48 -5.55
N LEU A 14 1.43 4.92 -6.68
CA LEU A 14 2.80 4.60 -7.07
C LEU A 14 3.81 4.98 -6.00
N LEU A 15 3.57 6.06 -5.26
CA LEU A 15 4.45 6.58 -4.23
C LEU A 15 4.22 5.92 -2.87
N THR A 16 3.00 5.44 -2.59
CA THR A 16 2.60 5.05 -1.23
C THR A 16 2.31 3.56 -1.03
N GLU A 17 1.76 2.84 -2.00
CA GLU A 17 1.21 1.47 -1.77
C GLU A 17 1.95 0.35 -2.53
N LEU A 18 2.77 0.68 -3.53
CA LEU A 18 3.31 -0.32 -4.47
C LEU A 18 4.77 -0.72 -4.24
N LEU A 19 5.46 0.01 -3.37
CA LEU A 19 6.84 -0.29 -3.04
C LEU A 19 6.91 -1.08 -1.74
N PRO A 20 7.82 -2.06 -1.64
CA PRO A 20 8.10 -2.69 -0.36
C PRO A 20 8.62 -1.65 0.63
N TYR A 21 8.45 -1.93 1.92
CA TYR A 21 8.89 -1.04 3.00
C TYR A 21 10.38 -0.66 2.88
N GLU A 22 11.21 -1.59 2.42
CA GLU A 22 12.60 -1.32 2.07
C GLU A 22 12.84 -1.53 0.57
N VAL A 23 13.40 -0.51 -0.06
CA VAL A 23 13.86 -0.51 -1.45
C VAL A 23 15.36 -0.21 -1.50
N PRO A 24 16.07 -0.56 -2.59
CA PRO A 24 17.46 -0.13 -2.77
C PRO A 24 17.57 1.39 -2.67
N MET A 25 18.66 1.89 -2.09
CA MET A 25 18.88 3.33 -1.85
C MET A 25 18.70 4.22 -3.10
N LEU A 26 18.99 3.69 -4.28
CA LEU A 26 18.90 4.41 -5.55
C LEU A 26 17.56 4.21 -6.28
N PHE A 27 16.60 3.52 -5.67
CA PHE A 27 15.32 3.19 -6.29
C PHE A 27 14.17 4.01 -5.69
N SER A 28 13.39 4.66 -6.56
CA SER A 28 12.18 5.39 -6.19
C SER A 28 11.19 5.40 -7.35
N ASN A 29 9.89 5.45 -7.01
CA ASN A 29 8.80 5.58 -7.97
C ASN A 29 8.50 7.04 -8.38
N GLU A 30 9.22 8.04 -7.83
CA GLU A 30 9.00 9.46 -8.14
C GLU A 30 9.08 9.79 -9.64
N GLY A 31 10.10 9.27 -10.32
CA GLY A 31 10.26 9.48 -11.77
C GLY A 31 9.15 8.81 -12.57
N PHE A 32 8.74 7.59 -12.17
CA PHE A 32 7.64 6.89 -12.82
C PHE A 32 6.32 7.63 -12.62
N TYR A 33 6.06 8.10 -11.41
CA TYR A 33 4.91 8.95 -11.08
C TYR A 33 4.85 10.22 -11.93
N ALA A 34 5.97 10.91 -12.15
CA ALA A 34 6.03 12.10 -13.00
C ALA A 34 5.68 11.81 -14.47
N ILE A 35 6.14 10.67 -14.99
CA ILE A 35 5.82 10.21 -16.36
C ILE A 35 4.32 9.90 -16.48
N VAL A 36 3.77 9.16 -15.52
CA VAL A 36 2.34 8.78 -15.50
C VAL A 36 1.47 10.03 -15.36
N SER A 37 1.80 10.94 -14.46
CA SER A 37 1.04 12.17 -14.21
C SER A 37 1.14 13.18 -15.36
N SER A 38 2.18 13.12 -16.18
CA SER A 38 2.31 13.95 -17.38
C SER A 38 1.65 13.35 -18.64
N GLY A 39 1.04 12.16 -18.53
CA GLY A 39 0.39 11.48 -19.66
C GLY A 39 1.35 10.92 -20.71
N LYS A 40 2.66 10.87 -20.43
CA LYS A 40 3.71 10.43 -21.37
C LYS A 40 3.99 8.91 -21.31
N ILE A 41 3.00 8.13 -20.89
CA ILE A 41 3.12 6.69 -20.63
C ILE A 41 3.43 5.91 -21.90
N ASN A 42 2.77 6.24 -23.02
CA ASN A 42 2.99 5.54 -24.30
C ASN A 42 4.44 5.68 -24.76
N ASN A 43 4.97 6.91 -24.77
CA ASN A 43 6.35 7.18 -25.14
C ASN A 43 7.36 6.45 -24.23
N PHE A 44 7.02 6.30 -22.95
CA PHE A 44 7.84 5.53 -22.01
C PHE A 44 7.89 4.05 -22.39
N PHE A 45 6.75 3.41 -22.59
CA PHE A 45 6.72 1.99 -22.96
C PHE A 45 7.29 1.74 -24.36
N GLU A 46 7.02 2.60 -25.34
CA GLU A 46 7.62 2.51 -26.67
C GLU A 46 9.14 2.48 -26.57
N ARG A 47 9.73 3.40 -25.80
CA ARG A 47 11.18 3.45 -25.59
C ARG A 47 11.71 2.22 -24.85
N ILE A 48 10.97 1.67 -23.89
CA ILE A 48 11.33 0.42 -23.23
C ILE A 48 11.28 -0.76 -24.22
N PHE A 49 10.27 -0.82 -25.08
CA PHE A 49 10.15 -1.85 -26.11
C PHE A 49 11.27 -1.76 -27.16
N GLU A 50 11.67 -0.55 -27.56
CA GLU A 50 12.83 -0.31 -28.42
C GLU A 50 14.12 -0.83 -27.77
N LEU A 51 14.34 -0.51 -26.49
CA LEU A 51 15.49 -0.99 -25.73
C LEU A 51 15.47 -2.51 -25.53
N SER A 52 14.29 -3.13 -25.38
CA SER A 52 14.17 -4.58 -25.22
C SER A 52 14.39 -5.34 -26.54
N LYS A 53 13.99 -4.76 -27.68
CA LYS A 53 14.23 -5.36 -29.01
C LYS A 53 15.72 -5.47 -29.32
N ALA A 54 16.56 -4.59 -28.79
CA ALA A 54 18.02 -4.70 -28.89
C ALA A 54 18.62 -5.92 -28.15
N LYS A 55 17.84 -6.62 -27.32
CA LYS A 55 18.23 -7.82 -26.53
C LYS A 55 17.43 -9.08 -26.88
N ALA A 56 16.72 -9.10 -28.01
CA ALA A 56 15.68 -10.09 -28.29
C ALA A 56 16.14 -11.55 -28.21
N SER A 57 15.75 -12.22 -27.14
CA SER A 57 15.47 -13.66 -27.10
C SER A 57 14.00 -13.90 -27.50
N GLN A 58 13.78 -14.97 -28.28
CA GLN A 58 12.54 -15.30 -29.02
C GLN A 58 11.28 -15.61 -28.18
N ASP A 59 11.30 -15.39 -26.86
CA ASP A 59 10.18 -15.78 -26.01
C ASP A 59 9.11 -14.67 -25.96
N ASN A 60 8.06 -14.84 -26.75
CA ASN A 60 6.82 -14.03 -26.80
C ASN A 60 5.97 -14.15 -25.52
N LYS A 61 6.58 -14.03 -24.35
CA LYS A 61 5.88 -14.10 -23.07
C LYS A 61 5.35 -12.73 -22.68
N LYS A 62 4.04 -12.53 -22.86
CA LYS A 62 3.28 -11.34 -22.45
C LYS A 62 3.07 -11.27 -20.92
N TYR A 63 4.12 -11.41 -20.12
CA TYR A 63 4.04 -11.26 -18.67
C TYR A 63 5.13 -10.33 -18.13
N GLY A 64 4.77 -9.48 -17.16
CA GLY A 64 5.70 -8.58 -16.51
C GLY A 64 6.48 -9.30 -15.41
N ILE A 65 7.80 -9.35 -15.53
CA ILE A 65 8.67 -9.96 -14.52
C ILE A 65 8.96 -8.93 -13.43
N PRO A 66 8.70 -9.23 -12.14
CA PRO A 66 9.08 -8.36 -11.03
C PRO A 66 10.61 -8.30 -10.89
N TYR A 67 11.13 -7.18 -10.41
CA TYR A 67 12.57 -7.02 -10.15
C TYR A 67 12.89 -7.51 -8.74
N ASN A 68 13.61 -8.63 -8.61
CA ASN A 68 14.00 -9.19 -7.32
C ASN A 68 15.36 -8.64 -6.88
N PHE A 69 15.48 -8.29 -5.60
CA PHE A 69 16.71 -7.80 -4.99
C PHE A 69 16.85 -8.33 -3.57
N GLU A 70 18.08 -8.43 -3.08
CA GLU A 70 18.36 -8.92 -1.73
C GLU A 70 18.72 -7.77 -0.79
N ILE A 71 18.12 -7.79 0.40
CA ILE A 71 18.50 -6.90 1.50
C ILE A 71 19.10 -7.73 2.63
N LYS A 72 20.19 -7.25 3.23
CA LYS A 72 20.78 -7.87 4.42
C LYS A 72 19.92 -7.56 5.65
N LYS A 73 19.42 -8.60 6.32
CA LYS A 73 18.68 -8.45 7.59
C LYS A 73 19.60 -8.13 8.76
N ASN A 74 20.81 -8.69 8.76
CA ASN A 74 21.77 -8.57 9.86
C ASN A 74 23.21 -8.49 9.32
N ILE A 75 24.11 -7.97 10.16
CA ILE A 75 25.57 -7.96 9.89
C ILE A 75 26.11 -9.39 9.66
N LYS A 76 25.47 -10.40 10.26
CA LYS A 76 25.84 -11.83 10.20
C LYS A 76 25.38 -12.60 8.95
N GLY A 77 24.86 -11.92 7.92
CA GLY A 77 24.80 -12.50 6.56
C GLY A 77 23.45 -13.04 6.08
N ASP A 78 22.41 -13.05 6.91
CA ASP A 78 21.07 -13.42 6.44
C ASP A 78 20.53 -12.34 5.48
N THR A 79 20.16 -12.76 4.26
CA THR A 79 19.51 -11.90 3.27
C THR A 79 18.02 -12.22 3.14
N ARG A 80 17.24 -11.22 2.77
CA ARG A 80 15.85 -11.36 2.36
C ARG A 80 15.69 -10.94 0.93
N ALA A 81 15.01 -11.77 0.14
CA ALA A 81 14.65 -11.41 -1.21
C ALA A 81 13.34 -10.60 -1.18
N LEU A 82 13.43 -9.34 -1.61
CA LEU A 82 12.28 -8.50 -1.88
C LEU A 82 12.15 -8.30 -3.39
N SER A 83 10.99 -7.79 -3.79
CA SER A 83 10.66 -7.60 -5.20
C SER A 83 10.13 -6.20 -5.42
N VAL A 84 10.32 -5.63 -6.61
CA VAL A 84 9.61 -4.44 -7.08
C VAL A 84 8.62 -4.86 -8.16
N ILE A 85 7.40 -4.31 -8.08
CA ILE A 85 6.31 -4.56 -9.02
C ILE A 85 6.75 -4.08 -10.41
N HIS A 86 6.54 -4.90 -11.45
CA HIS A 86 6.72 -4.48 -12.84
C HIS A 86 5.86 -3.24 -13.18
N PRO A 87 6.39 -2.21 -13.88
CA PRO A 87 5.69 -0.95 -14.13
C PRO A 87 4.29 -1.09 -14.73
N MET A 88 4.10 -2.02 -15.67
CA MET A 88 2.78 -2.29 -16.28
C MET A 88 1.72 -2.69 -15.24
N ASN A 89 2.09 -3.52 -14.27
CA ASN A 89 1.15 -3.94 -13.24
C ASN A 89 0.98 -2.87 -12.17
N GLN A 90 1.98 -2.03 -11.93
CA GLN A 90 1.82 -0.85 -11.09
C GLN A 90 0.71 0.07 -11.63
N LEU A 91 0.58 0.21 -12.95
CA LEU A 91 -0.53 0.94 -13.57
C LEU A 91 -1.88 0.25 -13.34
N ASN A 92 -1.93 -1.08 -13.48
CA ASN A 92 -3.15 -1.83 -13.20
C ASN A 92 -3.60 -1.66 -11.73
N PHE A 93 -2.67 -1.48 -10.78
CA PHE A 93 -3.01 -1.15 -9.40
C PHE A 93 -3.62 0.25 -9.25
N ILE A 94 -3.17 1.25 -10.03
CA ILE A 94 -3.82 2.57 -10.03
C ILE A 94 -5.28 2.42 -10.43
N GLU A 95 -5.56 1.68 -11.52
CA GLU A 95 -6.93 1.42 -11.98
C GLU A 95 -7.75 0.64 -10.95
N LEU A 96 -7.15 -0.36 -10.28
CA LEU A 96 -7.81 -1.15 -9.25
C LEU A 96 -8.28 -0.26 -8.09
N TYR A 97 -7.38 0.53 -7.52
CA TYR A 97 -7.72 1.42 -6.40
C TYR A 97 -8.72 2.49 -6.83
N GLU A 98 -8.55 3.07 -8.02
CA GLU A 98 -9.50 4.05 -8.57
C GLU A 98 -10.92 3.50 -8.67
N LYS A 99 -11.06 2.23 -9.06
CA LYS A 99 -12.36 1.60 -9.26
C LYS A 99 -12.96 1.05 -7.96
N TYR A 100 -12.12 0.60 -7.03
CA TYR A 100 -12.56 -0.20 -5.88
C TYR A 100 -12.21 0.40 -4.50
N ASP A 101 -11.68 1.61 -4.41
CA ASP A 101 -11.34 2.28 -3.13
C ASP A 101 -12.49 2.23 -2.11
N SER A 102 -13.69 2.53 -2.56
CA SER A 102 -14.91 2.61 -1.76
C SER A 102 -15.38 1.22 -1.34
N LEU A 103 -15.18 0.22 -2.21
CA LEU A 103 -15.44 -1.18 -1.89
C LEU A 103 -14.45 -1.70 -0.83
N MET A 104 -13.17 -1.36 -0.96
CA MET A 104 -12.14 -1.73 0.03
C MET A 104 -12.48 -1.14 1.41
N ILE A 105 -12.84 0.14 1.47
CA ILE A 105 -13.30 0.79 2.72
C ILE A 105 -14.50 0.02 3.31
N HIS A 106 -15.51 -0.29 2.49
CA HIS A 106 -16.69 -1.01 2.94
C HIS A 106 -16.34 -2.41 3.48
N LEU A 107 -15.56 -3.20 2.76
CA LEU A 107 -15.16 -4.55 3.17
C LEU A 107 -14.36 -4.52 4.47
N CYS A 108 -13.39 -3.62 4.60
CA CYS A 108 -12.60 -3.46 5.82
C CYS A 108 -13.43 -2.93 7.00
N SER A 109 -14.56 -2.27 6.76
CA SER A 109 -15.44 -1.78 7.84
C SER A 109 -16.23 -2.90 8.54
N LYS A 110 -16.44 -4.05 7.89
CA LYS A 110 -17.27 -5.16 8.40
C LYS A 110 -16.69 -5.83 9.64
N SER A 111 -15.37 -5.98 9.70
CA SER A 111 -14.69 -6.63 10.83
C SER A 111 -14.36 -5.63 11.94
N PRO A 112 -14.73 -5.90 13.20
CA PRO A 112 -14.33 -5.09 14.35
C PRO A 112 -12.96 -5.48 14.92
N PHE A 113 -12.36 -6.60 14.48
CA PHE A 113 -11.18 -7.18 15.12
C PHE A 113 -9.85 -6.49 14.75
N SER A 114 -9.78 -5.83 13.60
CA SER A 114 -8.55 -5.19 13.16
C SER A 114 -8.33 -3.87 13.90
N LEU A 115 -7.17 -3.75 14.56
CA LEU A 115 -6.70 -2.49 15.15
C LEU A 115 -6.23 -1.49 14.08
N ARG A 116 -5.96 -1.96 12.85
CA ARG A 116 -5.50 -1.13 11.74
C ARG A 116 -6.33 -1.44 10.50
N LYS A 117 -7.52 -0.85 10.40
CA LYS A 117 -8.39 -0.98 9.21
C LYS A 117 -8.45 0.29 8.40
N ILE A 118 -8.65 0.13 7.09
CA ILE A 118 -8.92 1.23 6.16
C ILE A 118 -10.20 1.93 6.58
N SER A 119 -10.13 3.24 6.84
CA SER A 119 -11.28 4.04 7.27
C SER A 119 -11.75 4.98 6.17
N LYS A 120 -10.84 5.78 5.61
CA LYS A 120 -11.16 6.83 4.63
C LYS A 120 -9.98 7.04 3.69
N ILE A 121 -10.24 7.67 2.54
CA ILE A 121 -9.18 8.13 1.62
C ILE A 121 -8.49 9.35 2.23
N ALA A 122 -7.15 9.37 2.23
CA ALA A 122 -6.37 10.49 2.75
C ALA A 122 -6.61 11.76 1.92
N LYS A 123 -7.05 12.85 2.58
CA LYS A 123 -7.34 14.16 1.97
C LYS A 123 -6.27 15.22 2.22
N TYR A 124 -5.51 15.08 3.29
CA TYR A 124 -4.53 16.06 3.72
C TYR A 124 -3.22 15.36 4.06
N PHE A 125 -2.10 16.05 3.89
CA PHE A 125 -0.82 15.65 4.43
C PHE A 125 -0.17 16.82 5.15
N TYR A 126 0.69 16.51 6.10
CA TYR A 126 1.46 17.50 6.84
C TYR A 126 2.78 17.69 6.12
N SER A 127 3.02 18.91 5.64
CA SER A 127 4.35 19.31 5.21
C SER A 127 5.05 19.93 6.42
N PRO A 128 6.26 19.46 6.80
CA PRO A 128 7.12 20.23 7.68
C PRO A 128 7.60 21.46 6.90
N LYS A 129 6.76 22.50 6.83
CA LYS A 129 7.17 23.82 6.37
C LYS A 129 8.03 24.43 7.48
N PHE A 130 9.34 24.53 7.24
CA PHE A 130 10.27 25.43 7.96
C PHE A 130 10.09 26.90 7.58
N VAL A 131 8.96 27.30 7.02
CA VAL A 131 8.72 28.69 6.60
C VAL A 131 7.37 29.11 7.15
N PHE A 132 7.41 29.99 8.14
CA PHE A 132 6.27 30.78 8.57
C PHE A 132 5.84 31.65 7.39
N GLU A 133 4.63 31.40 6.86
CA GLU A 133 3.88 32.45 6.19
C GLU A 133 2.92 32.99 7.24
N GLU A 134 3.21 34.19 7.75
CA GLU A 134 2.22 35.02 8.41
C GLU A 134 1.07 35.20 7.42
N ASP A 135 -0.10 34.66 7.72
CA ASP A 135 -1.27 35.53 7.82
C ASP A 135 -2.54 34.84 8.35
N SER A 136 -3.27 35.69 9.05
CA SER A 136 -4.57 35.56 9.66
C SER A 136 -5.63 34.85 8.81
N LEU A 137 -6.40 33.97 9.43
CA LEU A 137 -7.87 34.08 9.59
C LEU A 137 -8.39 32.86 10.34
N LYS A 138 -9.03 33.13 11.49
CA LYS A 138 -9.82 32.18 12.27
C LYS A 138 -10.95 31.63 11.40
N ASN A 139 -11.05 30.31 11.30
CA ASN A 139 -12.32 29.63 11.04
C ASN A 139 -12.54 28.56 12.12
N SER A 140 -13.58 28.78 12.89
CA SER A 140 -14.00 28.08 14.11
C SER A 140 -14.92 26.89 13.83
N GLU A 141 -14.51 26.02 12.89
CA GLU A 141 -15.10 24.70 12.69
C GLU A 141 -13.96 23.69 12.48
N LEU A 142 -13.28 23.37 13.58
CA LEU A 142 -12.13 22.48 13.59
C LEU A 142 -12.50 21.24 14.39
N GLU A 143 -12.95 20.19 13.71
CA GLU A 143 -12.87 18.85 14.28
C GLU A 143 -11.38 18.49 14.44
N VAL A 144 -11.04 18.13 15.68
CA VAL A 144 -9.71 18.11 16.27
C VAL A 144 -8.89 16.89 15.81
N GLU A 145 -7.66 17.16 15.36
CA GLU A 145 -6.48 16.29 15.56
C GLU A 145 -5.48 17.16 16.31
N PRO A 146 -4.83 16.68 17.39
CA PRO A 146 -3.41 16.33 17.23
C PRO A 146 -2.87 15.39 18.33
N GLU A 147 -2.55 14.12 18.03
CA GLU A 147 -1.60 13.39 18.87
C GLU A 147 -0.60 12.60 18.00
N ILE A 148 0.62 13.16 17.97
CA ILE A 148 1.89 12.51 17.65
C ILE A 148 2.21 12.37 16.15
N LEU A 149 2.95 13.36 15.65
CA LEU A 149 3.66 13.30 14.37
C LEU A 149 5.14 13.57 14.64
N ASP A 150 5.91 12.48 14.70
CA ASP A 150 7.37 12.51 14.60
C ASP A 150 7.80 13.30 13.35
N GLU A 151 8.89 14.04 13.51
CA GLU A 151 9.33 15.19 12.72
C GLU A 151 9.93 14.88 11.34
N GLU A 152 9.78 13.68 10.79
CA GLU A 152 10.55 13.29 9.62
C GLU A 152 9.72 13.01 8.35
N THR A 153 10.07 13.80 7.33
CA THR A 153 9.93 13.58 5.87
C THR A 153 8.68 14.07 5.14
N ARG A 154 8.92 14.53 3.90
CA ARG A 154 7.96 15.07 2.92
C ARG A 154 7.05 13.99 2.27
N TYR A 155 6.89 12.82 2.87
CA TYR A 155 6.23 11.69 2.20
C TYR A 155 4.76 11.56 2.59
N LEU A 156 3.91 11.36 1.59
CA LEU A 156 2.55 10.86 1.79
C LEU A 156 2.65 9.51 2.50
N LYS A 157 2.17 9.41 3.76
CA LYS A 157 2.31 8.17 4.55
C LYS A 157 1.55 6.98 3.95
N SER A 158 0.40 7.24 3.33
CA SER A 158 -0.46 6.20 2.75
C SER A 158 -1.57 6.81 1.90
N TYR A 159 -2.14 6.01 1.00
CA TYR A 159 -3.33 6.38 0.24
C TYR A 159 -4.58 6.42 1.13
N PHE A 160 -4.69 5.47 2.06
CA PHE A 160 -5.79 5.35 3.02
C PHE A 160 -5.38 5.83 4.41
N ILE A 161 -6.36 6.34 5.16
CA ILE A 161 -6.25 6.59 6.60
C ILE A 161 -6.64 5.31 7.33
N TYR A 162 -5.76 4.86 8.22
CA TYR A 162 -5.96 3.70 9.06
C TYR A 162 -6.48 4.11 10.44
N LYS A 163 -7.45 3.35 10.97
CA LYS A 163 -8.02 3.56 12.31
C LYS A 163 -8.29 2.20 12.98
N PRO A 164 -8.34 2.13 14.32
CA PRO A 164 -8.05 3.18 15.29
C PRO A 164 -6.59 3.61 15.43
N ILE A 165 -5.63 2.81 14.95
CA ILE A 165 -4.19 3.13 14.96
C ILE A 165 -3.62 3.08 13.54
N ASP A 166 -2.63 3.93 13.27
CA ASP A 166 -1.84 3.96 12.04
C ASP A 166 -0.55 3.12 12.17
N LEU A 167 0.08 3.13 13.34
CA LEU A 167 1.29 2.36 13.66
C LEU A 167 1.05 1.47 14.88
N ILE A 168 1.62 0.25 14.86
CA ILE A 168 1.35 -0.77 15.89
C ILE A 168 1.83 -0.31 17.27
N TYR A 169 2.99 0.36 17.37
CA TYR A 169 3.53 0.80 18.66
C TYR A 169 2.56 1.72 19.42
N LYS A 170 1.79 2.55 18.70
CA LYS A 170 0.79 3.45 19.29
C LYS A 170 -0.35 2.70 19.96
N PHE A 171 -0.54 1.40 19.71
CA PHE A 171 -1.50 0.59 20.45
C PHE A 171 -1.13 0.49 21.93
N TYR A 172 0.15 0.26 22.22
CA TYR A 172 0.64 0.03 23.58
C TYR A 172 0.56 1.30 24.43
N ASP A 173 0.64 2.48 23.79
CA ASP A 173 0.50 3.77 24.47
C ASP A 173 -0.97 4.13 24.79
N ARG A 174 -1.96 3.42 24.22
CA ARG A 174 -3.38 3.74 24.43
C ARG A 174 -3.87 3.32 25.81
N HIS A 175 -4.77 4.13 26.36
CA HIS A 175 -5.56 3.76 27.54
C HIS A 175 -6.34 2.46 27.39
N ASP A 176 -6.74 2.09 26.16
CA ASP A 176 -7.42 0.82 25.90
C ASP A 176 -6.53 -0.38 26.28
N TYR A 177 -5.24 -0.33 25.92
CA TYR A 177 -4.27 -1.37 26.27
C TYR A 177 -4.03 -1.42 27.78
N GLN A 178 -3.80 -0.26 28.41
CA GLN A 178 -3.63 -0.15 29.87
C GLN A 178 -4.82 -0.73 30.65
N ARG A 179 -6.05 -0.51 30.16
CA ARG A 179 -7.27 -1.10 30.76
C ARG A 179 -7.33 -2.60 30.61
N LEU A 180 -6.90 -3.15 29.46
CA LEU A 180 -6.84 -4.60 29.24
C LEU A 180 -5.80 -5.24 30.16
N GLU A 181 -4.65 -4.61 30.31
CA GLU A 181 -3.57 -5.04 31.21
C GLU A 181 -4.04 -5.08 32.68
N GLN A 182 -4.78 -4.06 33.14
CA GLN A 182 -5.36 -4.05 34.49
C GLN A 182 -6.46 -5.09 34.70
N ARG A 183 -7.19 -5.46 33.64
CA ARG A 183 -8.35 -6.35 33.73
C ARG A 183 -7.98 -7.83 33.66
N PHE A 184 -6.95 -8.17 32.91
CA PHE A 184 -6.60 -9.55 32.61
C PHE A 184 -5.19 -9.90 33.07
N ASN A 185 -5.06 -10.97 33.84
CA ASN A 185 -3.79 -11.41 34.42
C ASN A 185 -2.87 -12.14 33.42
N TYR A 186 -3.39 -12.52 32.25
CA TYR A 186 -2.67 -13.31 31.25
C TYR A 186 -2.86 -12.73 29.86
N LEU A 187 -1.75 -12.61 29.12
CA LEU A 187 -1.69 -12.20 27.73
C LEU A 187 -1.15 -13.35 26.88
N MET A 188 -1.82 -13.64 25.77
CA MET A 188 -1.33 -14.57 24.76
C MET A 188 -0.98 -13.77 23.51
N GLU A 189 0.29 -13.83 23.13
CA GLU A 189 0.79 -13.25 21.88
C GLU A 189 1.11 -14.39 20.92
N PHE A 190 0.72 -14.23 19.66
CA PHE A 190 1.11 -15.14 18.58
C PHE A 190 1.47 -14.32 17.35
N ASP A 191 2.52 -14.75 16.66
CA ASP A 191 2.97 -14.17 15.41
C ASP A 191 2.92 -15.22 14.30
N ILE A 192 2.56 -14.79 13.08
CA ILE A 192 2.46 -15.66 11.91
C ILE A 192 3.66 -15.38 11.00
N HIS A 193 4.64 -16.29 11.02
CA HIS A 193 5.79 -16.18 10.14
C HIS A 193 5.39 -16.24 8.67
N ARG A 194 5.97 -15.34 7.86
CA ARG A 194 5.76 -15.26 6.40
C ARG A 194 4.27 -15.27 6.02
N CYS A 195 3.43 -14.57 6.79
CA CYS A 195 1.97 -14.51 6.61
C CYS A 195 1.57 -14.39 5.13
N PHE A 196 2.12 -13.40 4.41
CA PHE A 196 1.78 -13.14 3.01
C PHE A 196 2.13 -14.31 2.07
N TYR A 197 3.27 -14.97 2.25
CA TYR A 197 3.63 -16.13 1.44
C TYR A 197 2.65 -17.30 1.58
N ASN A 198 1.96 -17.36 2.72
CA ASN A 198 1.07 -18.46 3.09
C ASN A 198 -0.42 -18.14 2.87
N ILE A 199 -0.77 -16.95 2.35
CA ILE A 199 -2.16 -16.64 2.01
C ILE A 199 -2.54 -17.38 0.74
N TYR A 200 -3.51 -18.30 0.87
CA TYR A 200 -4.12 -18.96 -0.28
C TYR A 200 -4.98 -17.96 -1.05
N THR A 201 -4.63 -17.65 -2.30
CA THR A 201 -5.24 -16.52 -3.02
C THR A 201 -6.75 -16.65 -3.24
N HIS A 202 -7.28 -17.86 -3.40
CA HIS A 202 -8.74 -18.08 -3.47
C HIS A 202 -9.46 -17.90 -2.12
N SER A 203 -8.75 -17.92 -0.99
CA SER A 203 -9.36 -17.61 0.31
C SER A 203 -9.88 -16.17 0.36
N LEU A 204 -9.28 -15.25 -0.43
CA LEU A 204 -9.78 -13.89 -0.58
C LEU A 204 -11.18 -13.90 -1.20
N THR A 205 -11.36 -14.61 -2.32
CA THR A 205 -12.68 -14.79 -2.98
C THR A 205 -13.73 -15.36 -2.04
N TRP A 206 -13.33 -16.26 -1.16
CA TRP A 206 -14.23 -16.86 -0.16
C TRP A 206 -14.51 -15.97 1.05
N ALA A 207 -13.66 -14.98 1.31
CA ALA A 207 -13.84 -14.05 2.41
C ALA A 207 -14.81 -12.92 2.04
N VAL A 208 -14.80 -12.49 0.78
CA VAL A 208 -15.70 -11.43 0.28
C VAL A 208 -17.01 -12.01 -0.25
N LYS A 209 -17.00 -13.23 -0.82
CA LYS A 209 -18.18 -13.96 -1.28
C LYS A 209 -18.23 -15.36 -0.66
N ASP A 210 -19.41 -15.95 -0.61
CA ASP A 210 -19.51 -17.37 -0.23
C ASP A 210 -18.87 -18.30 -1.26
N LYS A 211 -18.40 -19.47 -0.82
CA LYS A 211 -17.73 -20.48 -1.66
C LYS A 211 -18.54 -20.85 -2.92
N GLU A 212 -19.86 -20.97 -2.79
CA GLU A 212 -20.74 -21.29 -3.92
C GLU A 212 -20.85 -20.14 -4.92
N SER A 213 -20.94 -18.91 -4.42
CA SER A 213 -20.98 -17.70 -5.22
C SER A 213 -19.65 -17.42 -5.92
N ALA A 214 -18.53 -17.79 -5.29
CA ALA A 214 -17.20 -17.74 -5.88
C ALA A 214 -17.06 -18.73 -7.06
N LYS A 215 -17.53 -19.97 -6.89
CA LYS A 215 -17.49 -21.00 -7.96
C LYS A 215 -18.33 -20.61 -9.17
N ARG A 216 -19.54 -20.08 -8.95
CA ARG A 216 -20.45 -19.66 -10.03
C ARG A 216 -19.91 -18.49 -10.85
N ASN A 217 -19.19 -17.58 -10.20
CA ASN A 217 -18.70 -16.33 -10.82
C ASN A 217 -17.18 -16.33 -11.07
N ALA A 218 -16.56 -17.51 -11.22
CA ALA A 218 -15.12 -17.63 -11.35
C ALA A 218 -14.55 -16.89 -12.58
N GLY A 219 -15.32 -16.84 -13.68
CA GLY A 219 -14.91 -16.17 -14.92
C GLY A 219 -15.21 -14.66 -14.99
N GLU A 220 -15.95 -14.12 -14.02
CA GLU A 220 -16.44 -12.74 -14.09
C GLU A 220 -15.38 -11.71 -13.67
N LYS A 221 -15.42 -10.52 -14.27
CA LYS A 221 -14.54 -9.40 -13.89
C LYS A 221 -15.03 -8.76 -12.59
N SER A 222 -14.66 -9.36 -11.47
CA SER A 222 -14.92 -8.84 -10.11
C SER A 222 -13.65 -8.35 -9.43
N PHE A 223 -13.79 -7.46 -8.42
CA PHE A 223 -12.68 -6.90 -7.63
C PHE A 223 -11.63 -7.94 -7.27
N GLU A 224 -12.09 -9.08 -6.78
CA GLU A 224 -11.26 -10.14 -6.23
C GLU A 224 -10.49 -10.89 -7.29
N ASN A 225 -11.14 -11.18 -8.42
CA ASN A 225 -10.49 -11.83 -9.54
C ASN A 225 -9.42 -10.91 -10.14
N VAL A 226 -9.68 -9.59 -10.19
CA VAL A 226 -8.67 -8.61 -10.64
C VAL A 226 -7.50 -8.57 -9.66
N LEU A 227 -7.77 -8.46 -8.36
CA LEU A 227 -6.74 -8.41 -7.32
C LEU A 227 -5.89 -9.70 -7.27
N ILE A 228 -6.52 -10.87 -7.33
CA ILE A 228 -5.83 -12.18 -7.36
C ILE A 228 -4.97 -12.30 -8.62
N ASN A 229 -5.49 -11.91 -9.78
CA ASN A 229 -4.71 -11.93 -11.01
C ASN A 229 -3.48 -11.02 -10.89
N LEU A 230 -3.62 -9.80 -10.35
CA LEU A 230 -2.45 -8.94 -10.14
C LEU A 230 -1.42 -9.57 -9.18
N CYS A 231 -1.87 -10.16 -8.07
CA CYS A 231 -0.99 -10.81 -7.09
C CYS A 231 -0.28 -12.06 -7.64
N ASN A 232 -0.99 -12.92 -8.37
CA ASN A 232 -0.45 -14.16 -8.92
C ASN A 232 0.62 -13.90 -9.99
N TRP A 233 0.44 -12.88 -10.82
CA TRP A 233 1.37 -12.59 -11.92
C TRP A 233 2.73 -12.07 -11.47
N GLN A 234 2.86 -11.70 -10.19
CA GLN A 234 4.01 -10.92 -9.73
C GLN A 234 4.67 -11.42 -8.46
N THR A 235 4.21 -12.51 -7.85
CA THR A 235 4.74 -12.91 -6.55
C THR A 235 4.68 -11.74 -5.54
N ILE A 236 3.60 -10.93 -5.59
CA ILE A 236 3.42 -9.71 -4.76
C ILE A 236 3.47 -10.04 -3.27
N MET A 237 3.19 -11.29 -2.91
CA MET A 237 3.28 -11.77 -1.54
C MET A 237 4.70 -11.68 -0.94
N LYS A 238 5.74 -11.51 -1.78
CA LYS A 238 7.10 -11.18 -1.33
C LYS A 238 7.26 -9.76 -0.79
N GLN A 239 6.37 -8.84 -1.16
CA GLN A 239 6.52 -7.40 -0.90
C GLN A 239 5.86 -6.92 0.39
N MET A 240 4.84 -7.65 0.85
CA MET A 240 4.00 -7.19 1.96
C MET A 240 4.59 -7.48 3.36
N GLU A 241 5.87 -7.85 3.49
CA GLU A 241 6.51 -7.86 4.81
C GLU A 241 6.65 -6.42 5.29
N LEU A 242 5.76 -6.01 6.22
CA LEU A 242 5.72 -4.74 6.98
C LEU A 242 4.75 -3.64 6.47
N LEU A 243 3.51 -4.00 6.15
CA LEU A 243 2.37 -3.15 6.59
C LEU A 243 2.02 -3.53 8.02
#